data_AF-A0A2E7PJM6-F1
#
_entry.id   AF-A0A2E7PJM6-F1
#
_cell.length_a   1.000
_cell.length_b   1.000
_cell.length_c   1.000
_cell.angle_alpha   90.00
_cell.angle_beta   90.00
_cell.angle_gamma   90.00
#
_symmetry.space_group_name_H-M   'P 1'
#
loop_
_entity.id
_entity.type
_entity.pdbx_description
1 polymer ?
#
loop_
_entity_poly.entity_id
_entity_poly.type
_entity_poly.pdbx_seq_one_letter_code
_entity_poly.pdbx_strand_id
1 'polypeptide(L)'
;MTNAIIGNMSPDELVMVVELQRVELNRLLAEQKRLNERVDKLLELQEREQVLRQQMQTSLDHLVRQCDGMAAPEAERFRQDVPLLTDRLNQAERRFHALRAALGQLVMVLERHLTGTSTGASNHGPSGP
;
A
#
# COMPACT_ATOMS: atom_id res chain seq x y z
N MET A 1 23.91 23.49 -16.81
CA MET A 1 23.92 23.10 -18.23
C MET A 1 22.55 23.22 -18.91
N THR A 2 21.42 23.13 -18.18
CA THR A 2 20.05 23.31 -18.71
C THR A 2 19.74 24.69 -19.29
N ASN A 3 20.23 25.78 -18.67
CA ASN A 3 19.95 27.15 -19.13
C ASN A 3 20.51 27.48 -20.52
N ALA A 4 21.62 26.84 -20.93
CA ALA A 4 22.22 27.06 -22.26
C ALA A 4 21.44 26.38 -23.39
N ILE A 5 20.67 25.33 -23.08
CA ILE A 5 19.86 24.59 -24.05
C ILE A 5 18.55 25.32 -24.32
N ILE A 6 17.94 25.89 -23.28
CA ILE A 6 16.68 26.66 -23.38
C ILE A 6 16.92 27.99 -24.13
N GLY A 7 18.08 28.63 -23.94
CA GLY A 7 18.44 29.87 -24.63
C GLY A 7 18.69 29.72 -26.14
N ASN A 8 18.89 28.49 -26.64
CA ASN A 8 19.13 28.20 -28.05
C ASN A 8 17.90 27.63 -28.78
N MET A 9 16.76 27.48 -28.09
CA MET A 9 15.52 27.00 -28.70
C MET A 9 14.75 28.16 -29.33
N SER A 10 14.20 27.92 -30.51
CA SER A 10 13.24 28.83 -31.13
C SER A 10 11.94 28.91 -30.30
N PRO A 11 11.16 30.00 -30.43
CA PRO A 11 9.88 30.15 -29.73
C PRO A 11 8.92 28.97 -29.97
N ASP A 12 8.90 28.42 -31.18
CA ASP A 12 8.04 27.30 -31.55
C ASP A 12 8.48 25.99 -30.87
N GLU A 13 9.79 25.77 -30.71
CA GLU A 13 10.32 24.62 -29.97
C GLU A 13 10.02 24.71 -28.48
N LEU A 14 10.08 25.92 -27.90
CA LEU A 14 9.69 26.14 -26.50
C LEU A 14 8.20 25.86 -26.29
N VAL A 15 7.33 26.29 -27.20
CA VAL A 15 5.89 25.98 -27.15
C VAL A 15 5.66 24.47 -27.19
N MET A 16 6.35 23.76 -28.09
CA MET A 16 6.25 22.30 -28.19
C MET A 16 6.71 21.60 -26.90
N VAL A 17 7.82 22.03 -26.29
CA VAL A 17 8.32 21.48 -25.03
C VAL A 17 7.32 21.72 -23.89
N VAL A 18 6.72 22.90 -23.80
CA VAL A 18 5.70 23.21 -22.79
C VAL A 18 4.47 22.33 -22.95
N GLU A 19 4.01 22.09 -24.18
CA GLU A 19 2.87 21.20 -24.43
C GLU A 19 3.19 19.74 -24.10
N LEU A 20 4.40 19.26 -24.44
CA LEU A 20 4.86 17.93 -24.01
C LEU A 20 4.93 17.79 -22.48
N GLN A 21 5.43 18.83 -21.79
CA GLN A 21 5.46 18.86 -20.33
C GLN A 21 4.06 18.88 -19.72
N ARG A 22 3.11 19.62 -20.31
CA ARG A 22 1.71 19.62 -19.87
C ARG A 22 1.06 18.25 -20.02
N VAL A 23 1.27 17.59 -21.16
CA VAL A 23 0.74 16.24 -21.40
C VAL A 23 1.33 15.25 -20.38
N GLU A 24 2.63 15.28 -20.16
CA GLU A 24 3.27 14.38 -19.20
C GLU A 24 2.84 14.68 -17.76
N LEU A 25 2.70 15.96 -17.38
CA LEU A 25 2.17 16.34 -16.08
C LEU A 25 0.75 15.80 -15.86
N ASN A 26 -0.12 15.94 -16.86
CA ASN A 26 -1.48 15.41 -16.80
C ASN A 26 -1.50 13.87 -16.69
N ARG A 27 -0.60 13.18 -17.40
CA ARG A 27 -0.43 11.72 -17.30
C ARG A 27 -0.02 11.31 -15.89
N LEU A 28 0.98 11.99 -15.31
CA LEU A 28 1.47 11.72 -13.96
C LEU A 28 0.42 12.00 -12.89
N LEU A 29 -0.35 13.08 -13.02
CA LEU A 29 -1.46 13.37 -12.09
C LEU A 29 -2.55 12.30 -12.14
N ALA A 30 -2.90 11.82 -13.35
CA ALA A 30 -3.86 10.73 -13.49
C ALA A 30 -3.35 9.41 -12.89
N GLU A 31 -2.06 9.12 -13.08
CA GLU A 31 -1.41 7.94 -12.49
C GLU A 31 -1.34 8.02 -10.97
N GLN A 32 -1.01 9.18 -10.41
CA GLN A 32 -1.02 9.43 -8.97
C GLN A 32 -2.42 9.22 -8.38
N LYS A 33 -3.46 9.76 -9.02
CA LYS A 33 -4.85 9.55 -8.58
C LYS A 33 -5.21 8.06 -8.56
N ARG A 34 -4.86 7.32 -9.62
CA ARG A 34 -5.11 5.88 -9.72
C ARG A 34 -4.36 5.08 -8.64
N LEU A 35 -3.12 5.47 -8.33
CA LEU A 35 -2.33 4.85 -7.28
C LEU A 35 -2.94 5.09 -5.89
N ASN A 36 -3.39 6.32 -5.60
CA ASN A 36 -4.07 6.63 -4.35
C ASN A 36 -5.36 5.81 -4.19
N GLU A 37 -6.21 5.76 -5.22
CA GLU A 37 -7.43 4.93 -5.20
C GLU A 37 -7.13 3.44 -4.95
N ARG A 38 -5.97 2.95 -5.43
CA ARG A 38 -5.53 1.57 -5.18
C ARG A 38 -5.03 1.37 -3.76
N VAL A 39 -4.31 2.35 -3.19
CA VAL A 39 -3.87 2.32 -1.78
C VAL A 39 -5.10 2.30 -0.87
N ASP A 40 -6.07 3.17 -1.10
CA ASP A 40 -7.29 3.25 -0.29
C ASP A 40 -8.05 1.91 -0.28
N LYS A 41 -8.20 1.27 -1.44
CA LYS A 41 -8.81 -0.06 -1.54
C LYS A 41 -8.04 -1.14 -0.78
N LEU A 42 -6.70 -1.09 -0.81
CA LEU A 42 -5.88 -2.05 -0.10
C LEU A 42 -5.94 -1.84 1.41
N LEU A 43 -6.02 -0.60 1.88
CA LEU A 43 -6.23 -0.28 3.29
C LEU A 43 -7.58 -0.81 3.78
N GLU A 44 -8.65 -0.58 3.02
CA GLU A 44 -9.98 -1.11 3.35
C GLU A 44 -9.99 -2.65 3.43
N LEU A 45 -9.34 -3.33 2.49
CA LEU A 45 -9.20 -4.78 2.53
C LEU A 45 -8.37 -5.26 3.73
N GLN A 46 -7.31 -4.53 4.08
CA GLN A 46 -6.48 -4.85 5.23
C GLN A 46 -7.27 -4.73 6.55
N GLU A 47 -8.05 -3.67 6.72
CA GLU A 47 -8.90 -3.47 7.90
C GLU A 47 -9.93 -4.59 8.04
N ARG A 48 -10.61 -4.96 6.95
CA ARG A 48 -11.59 -6.06 6.95
C ARG A 48 -10.95 -7.40 7.32
N GLU A 49 -9.76 -7.71 6.80
CA GLU A 49 -9.02 -8.92 7.16
C GLU A 49 -8.58 -8.91 8.63
N GLN A 50 -8.17 -7.76 9.16
CA GLN A 50 -7.82 -7.62 10.57
C GLN A 50 -9.02 -7.89 11.48
N VAL A 51 -10.20 -7.36 11.14
CA VAL A 51 -11.44 -7.63 11.87
C VAL A 51 -11.81 -9.11 11.82
N LEU A 52 -11.73 -9.74 10.63
CA LEU A 52 -12.02 -11.16 10.47
C LEU A 52 -11.09 -12.02 11.34
N ARG A 53 -9.79 -11.71 11.37
CA ARG A 53 -8.83 -12.41 12.26
C ARG A 53 -9.24 -12.28 13.72
N GLN A 54 -9.58 -11.06 14.17
CA GLN A 54 -9.97 -10.83 15.56
C GLN A 54 -11.22 -11.64 15.94
N GLN A 55 -12.21 -11.69 15.04
CA GLN A 55 -13.41 -12.50 15.23
C GLN A 55 -13.07 -13.99 15.33
N MET A 56 -12.23 -14.49 14.43
CA MET A 56 -11.82 -15.90 14.43
C MET A 56 -11.02 -16.29 15.66
N GLN A 57 -10.10 -15.43 16.10
CA GLN A 57 -9.35 -15.63 17.34
C GLN A 57 -10.30 -15.67 18.54
N THR A 58 -11.26 -14.75 18.59
CA THR A 58 -12.27 -14.72 19.66
C THR A 58 -13.13 -15.98 19.66
N SER A 59 -13.53 -16.48 18.48
CA SER A 59 -14.24 -17.76 18.36
C SER A 59 -13.39 -18.93 18.85
N LEU A 60 -12.12 -19.01 18.46
CA LEU A 60 -11.21 -20.04 18.95
C LEU A 60 -11.04 -19.99 20.47
N ASP A 61 -10.84 -18.79 21.04
CA ASP A 61 -10.71 -18.62 22.49
C ASP A 61 -11.97 -19.07 23.25
N HIS A 62 -13.16 -18.81 22.69
CA HIS A 62 -14.41 -19.32 23.25
C HIS A 62 -14.52 -20.85 23.18
N LEU A 63 -14.12 -21.46 22.06
CA LEU A 63 -14.16 -22.92 21.89
C LEU A 63 -13.18 -23.62 22.83
N VAL A 64 -11.97 -23.07 23.01
CA VAL A 64 -10.97 -23.58 23.96
C VAL A 64 -11.54 -23.56 25.38
N ARG A 65 -12.15 -22.44 25.79
CA ARG A 65 -12.76 -22.31 27.13
C ARG A 65 -13.96 -23.24 27.34
N GLN A 66 -14.73 -23.54 26.29
CA GLN A 66 -15.84 -24.50 26.37
C GLN A 66 -15.32 -25.94 26.51
N CYS A 67 -14.20 -26.28 25.87
CA CYS A 67 -13.59 -27.60 25.97
C CYS A 67 -13.07 -27.92 27.38
N ASP A 68 -12.57 -26.93 28.12
CA ASP A 68 -12.01 -27.12 29.47
C ASP A 68 -13.05 -27.59 30.52
N GLY A 69 -14.34 -27.61 30.18
CA GLY A 69 -15.44 -28.02 31.09
C GLY A 69 -16.44 -29.03 30.52
N MET A 70 -16.23 -29.61 29.33
CA MET A 70 -17.23 -30.42 28.62
C MET A 70 -17.10 -31.93 28.80
N ALA A 71 -18.25 -32.63 28.82
CA ALA A 71 -18.31 -34.08 28.77
C ALA A 71 -17.91 -34.62 27.38
N ALA A 72 -17.34 -35.83 27.35
CA ALA A 72 -16.70 -36.46 26.18
C ALA A 72 -17.38 -36.26 24.80
N PRO A 73 -18.70 -36.49 24.63
CA PRO A 73 -19.33 -36.42 23.30
C PRO A 73 -19.43 -35.00 22.71
N GLU A 74 -19.43 -33.96 23.54
CA GLU A 74 -19.39 -32.58 23.06
C GLU A 74 -17.96 -32.20 22.69
N ALA A 75 -16.97 -32.58 23.50
CA ALA A 75 -15.55 -32.38 23.24
C ALA A 75 -15.06 -33.02 21.91
N GLU A 76 -15.65 -34.14 21.49
CA GLU A 76 -15.37 -34.75 20.18
C GLU A 76 -15.84 -33.92 18.99
N ARG A 77 -16.97 -33.21 19.09
CA ARG A 77 -17.40 -32.28 18.02
C ARG A 77 -16.50 -31.04 17.98
N PHE A 78 -16.12 -30.50 19.13
CA PHE A 78 -15.19 -29.38 19.21
C PHE A 78 -13.80 -29.72 18.64
N ARG A 79 -13.29 -30.93 18.88
CA ARG A 79 -12.04 -31.41 18.26
C ARG A 79 -12.07 -31.43 16.74
N GLN A 80 -13.24 -31.56 16.11
CA GLN A 80 -13.37 -31.56 14.66
C GLN A 80 -13.42 -30.14 14.08
N ASP A 81 -13.99 -29.18 14.82
CA ASP A 81 -14.16 -27.80 14.36
C ASP A 81 -12.89 -26.94 14.54
N VAL A 82 -12.08 -27.22 15.56
CA VAL A 82 -10.84 -26.48 15.86
C VAL A 82 -9.85 -26.51 14.67
N PRO A 83 -9.51 -27.66 14.06
CA PRO A 83 -8.63 -27.70 12.89
C PRO A 83 -9.13 -26.85 11.71
N LEU A 84 -10.44 -26.88 11.42
CA LEU A 84 -11.03 -26.08 10.34
C LEU A 84 -10.89 -24.57 10.59
N LEU A 85 -11.12 -24.14 11.84
CA LEU A 85 -10.98 -22.73 12.22
C LEU A 85 -9.52 -22.30 12.24
N THR A 86 -8.60 -23.16 12.68
CA THR A 86 -7.15 -22.93 12.59
C THR A 86 -6.69 -22.81 11.15
N ASP A 87 -7.17 -23.66 10.24
CA ASP A 87 -6.83 -23.58 8.81
C ASP A 87 -7.34 -22.29 8.17
N ARG A 88 -8.57 -21.90 8.49
CA ARG A 88 -9.13 -20.62 8.03
C ARG A 88 -8.32 -19.43 8.59
N LEU A 89 -7.85 -19.52 9.83
CA LEU A 89 -7.05 -18.47 10.48
C LEU A 89 -5.71 -18.32 9.75
N ASN A 90 -5.03 -19.45 9.53
CA ASN A 90 -3.79 -19.52 8.78
C ASN A 90 -3.95 -18.95 7.35
N GLN A 91 -5.08 -19.22 6.70
CA GLN A 91 -5.38 -18.67 5.38
C GLN A 91 -5.57 -17.14 5.42
N ALA A 92 -6.29 -16.62 6.41
CA ALA A 92 -6.46 -15.18 6.60
C ALA A 92 -5.12 -14.48 6.91
N GLU A 93 -4.24 -15.09 7.71
CA GLU A 93 -2.90 -14.60 7.98
C GLU A 93 -2.04 -14.49 6.72
N ARG A 94 -2.04 -15.52 5.86
CA ARG A 94 -1.32 -15.49 4.58
C ARG A 94 -1.82 -14.36 3.68
N ARG A 95 -3.14 -14.19 3.57
CA ARG A 95 -3.75 -13.12 2.76
C ARG A 95 -3.37 -11.73 3.28
N PHE A 96 -3.41 -11.54 4.59
CA PHE A 96 -2.99 -10.29 5.22
C PHE A 96 -1.51 -9.99 4.97
N HIS A 97 -0.62 -10.98 5.11
CA HIS A 97 0.80 -10.78 4.84
C HIS A 97 1.06 -10.39 3.38
N ALA A 98 0.33 -11.00 2.43
CA ALA A 98 0.40 -10.63 1.02
C ALA A 98 -0.09 -9.18 0.79
N LEU A 99 -1.21 -8.79 1.41
CA LEU A 99 -1.74 -7.42 1.32
C LEU A 99 -0.76 -6.40 1.93
N ARG A 100 -0.19 -6.70 3.10
CA ARG A 100 0.81 -5.85 3.76
C ARG A 100 2.06 -5.67 2.91
N ALA A 101 2.54 -6.75 2.29
CA ALA A 101 3.69 -6.69 1.38
C ALA A 101 3.38 -5.85 0.13
N ALA A 102 2.19 -6.02 -0.46
CA ALA A 102 1.75 -5.22 -1.60
C ALA A 102 1.62 -3.72 -1.27
N LEU A 103 1.08 -3.38 -0.10
CA LEU A 103 1.06 -2.01 0.41
C LEU A 103 2.47 -1.45 0.61
N GLY A 104 3.37 -2.22 1.21
CA GLY A 104 4.77 -1.82 1.37
C GLY A 104 5.46 -1.53 0.03
N GLN A 105 5.20 -2.34 -1.01
CA GLN A 105 5.72 -2.08 -2.35
C GLN A 105 5.13 -0.80 -2.97
N LEU A 106 3.84 -0.54 -2.79
CA LEU A 106 3.22 0.70 -3.28
C LEU A 106 3.76 1.94 -2.57
N VAL A 107 3.95 1.88 -1.25
CA VAL A 107 4.56 2.97 -0.48
C VAL A 107 5.98 3.26 -0.98
N MET A 108 6.81 2.22 -1.18
CA MET A 108 8.16 2.41 -1.74
C MET A 108 8.14 3.05 -3.13
N VAL A 109 7.18 2.69 -4.00
CA VAL A 109 7.02 3.32 -5.31
C VAL A 109 6.65 4.80 -5.16
N LEU A 110 5.70 5.13 -4.29
CA LEU A 110 5.29 6.51 -4.02
C LEU A 110 6.44 7.34 -3.43
N GLU A 111 7.19 6.81 -2.48
CA GLU A 111 8.36 7.47 -1.87
C GLU A 111 9.48 7.71 -2.89
N ARG A 112 9.73 6.75 -3.79
CA ARG A 112 10.68 6.92 -4.91
C ARG A 112 10.23 8.03 -5.87
N HIS A 113 8.94 8.14 -6.15
CA HIS A 113 8.40 9.22 -6.97
C HIS A 113 8.48 10.59 -6.26
N LEU A 114 8.31 10.65 -4.94
CA LEU A 114 8.46 11.89 -4.16
C LEU A 114 9.92 12.35 -4.02
N THR A 115 10.86 11.43 -3.83
CA THR A 115 12.28 11.75 -3.66
C THR A 115 12.96 12.09 -4.99
N GLY A 116 12.54 11.48 -6.09
CA GLY A 116 13.03 11.78 -7.44
C GLY A 116 12.66 13.19 -7.94
N THR A 117 11.63 13.83 -7.38
CA THR A 117 11.26 15.23 -7.70
C THR A 117 11.98 16.26 -6.81
N SER A 118 12.51 15.84 -5.65
CA SER A 118 13.15 16.75 -4.67
C SER A 118 14.64 17.03 -4.92
N THR A 119 15.33 16.27 -5.78
CA THR A 119 16.80 16.42 -5.96
C THR A 119 17.20 17.55 -6.92
N GLY A 120 16.26 18.35 -7.44
CA GLY A 120 16.52 19.45 -8.38
C GLY A 120 16.72 20.83 -7.76
N ALA A 121 16.52 21.01 -6.45
CA ALA A 121 16.50 22.32 -5.81
C ALA A 121 17.30 22.35 -4.51
N SER A 122 18.63 22.40 -4.59
CA SER A 122 19.51 22.90 -3.52
C SER A 122 20.96 22.97 -3.98
N ASN A 123 21.38 24.10 -4.58
CA ASN A 123 22.69 24.67 -4.25
C ASN A 123 22.84 26.11 -4.75
N HIS A 124 22.63 27.09 -3.86
CA HIS A 124 23.60 28.18 -3.65
C HIS A 124 23.24 28.98 -2.40
N GLY A 125 23.99 28.72 -1.33
CA GLY A 125 24.30 29.71 -0.30
C GLY A 125 25.57 30.49 -0.67
N PRO A 126 25.93 31.53 0.10
CA PRO A 126 25.89 32.92 -0.35
C PRO A 126 27.29 33.48 -0.64
N SER A 127 27.40 34.42 -1.58
CA SER A 127 28.58 35.28 -1.70
C SER A 127 28.29 36.61 -0.99
N GLY A 128 29.02 36.82 0.11
CA GLY A 128 29.18 38.12 0.78
C GLY A 128 30.10 39.06 -0.02
N PRO A 129 30.27 40.29 0.48
CA PRO A 129 30.44 41.54 -0.29
C PRO A 129 31.70 41.65 -1.15
#